data_AF-A0A972IB67-F1
#
_entry.id   AF-A0A972IB67-F1
#
_cell.length_a   1.000
_cell.length_b   1.000
_cell.length_c   1.000
_cell.angle_alpha   90.00
_cell.angle_beta   90.00
_cell.angle_gamma   90.00
#
_symmetry.space_group_name_H-M   'P 1'
#
loop_
_entity.id
_entity.type
_entity.pdbx_description
1 polymer ?
#
loop_
_entity_poly.entity_id
_entity_poly.type
_entity_poly.pdbx_seq_one_letter_code
_entity_poly.pdbx_strand_id
1 'polypeptide(L)'
;MSLEVDRRAFRLLPSEEVRWAGASRARARSERSLRLALLFLFVTANVAFLFSLVLVSLGEPGSAEPLSLAVLLTVLAGGLVAMNRFLSHRGEYVVTDRRVIVRRRGSVHAVDRGTVTFARIVWHPKIPNVGDLELVVAVPIGPLRRTQRLVFEAVEDPDVALAVCRGATVPSRPSDRYADLVERLSPDEVVEWGGHPQGLLLGWREVATALLGVVTLATSVLYGVHIVLLLMELETMGLSPFSAAWWLLVFAVGSSFALMATVGATLVWYGSVRARRQGRRTEYLVTSERVMIRRGHAELSVDRDRIVDVATTRAPLGKAHLHLVLESEGGRGLSASGAFALFAPAREPVPPVFYEIGPGDVETLRGLLLGRTLSEG
;
A
#
# COMPACT_ATOMS: atom_id res chain seq x y z
N MET A 1 3.26 -21.52 -23.59
CA MET A 1 4.02 -22.55 -22.88
C MET A 1 3.14 -23.04 -21.73
N SER A 2 2.42 -24.14 -21.93
CA SER A 2 1.55 -24.70 -20.89
C SER A 2 2.42 -25.21 -19.75
N LEU A 3 2.44 -24.50 -18.62
CA LEU A 3 2.96 -25.06 -17.39
C LEU A 3 2.19 -26.34 -17.12
N GLU A 4 2.87 -27.49 -17.13
CA GLU A 4 2.29 -28.76 -16.74
C GLU A 4 1.93 -28.65 -15.25
N VAL A 5 0.66 -28.40 -14.95
CA VAL A 5 0.20 -28.12 -13.59
C VAL A 5 0.14 -29.43 -12.81
N ASP A 6 0.96 -29.56 -11.77
CA ASP A 6 0.88 -30.69 -10.84
C ASP A 6 -0.44 -30.63 -10.05
N ARG A 7 -1.46 -31.35 -10.55
CA ARG A 7 -2.80 -31.38 -9.97
C ARG A 7 -2.82 -31.80 -8.50
N ARG A 8 -1.89 -32.67 -8.07
CA ARG A 8 -1.80 -33.14 -6.67
C ARG A 8 -1.24 -32.04 -5.77
N ALA A 9 -0.23 -31.30 -6.23
CA ALA A 9 0.34 -30.19 -5.47
C ALA A 9 -0.67 -29.09 -5.17
N PHE A 10 -1.65 -28.87 -6.06
CA PHE A 10 -2.72 -27.88 -5.91
C PHE A 10 -3.99 -28.42 -5.26
N ARG A 11 -4.05 -29.72 -4.91
CA ARG A 11 -5.26 -30.38 -4.36
C ARG A 11 -6.50 -30.16 -5.24
N LEU A 12 -6.33 -30.26 -6.56
CA LEU A 12 -7.43 -30.11 -7.52
C LEU A 12 -8.39 -31.30 -7.42
N LEU A 13 -9.68 -31.02 -7.55
CA LEU A 13 -10.69 -32.07 -7.67
C LEU A 13 -10.64 -32.68 -9.09
N PRO A 14 -11.00 -33.96 -9.28
CA PRO A 14 -10.97 -34.60 -10.60
C PRO A 14 -11.85 -33.91 -11.66
N SER A 15 -12.92 -33.24 -11.23
CA SER A 15 -13.86 -32.52 -12.08
C SER A 15 -13.48 -31.07 -12.36
N GLU A 16 -12.39 -30.56 -11.78
CA GLU A 16 -11.98 -29.16 -11.98
C GLU A 16 -11.11 -29.00 -13.23
N GLU A 17 -11.51 -28.05 -14.06
CA GLU A 17 -10.76 -27.67 -15.26
C GLU A 17 -9.87 -26.46 -14.95
N VAL A 18 -8.58 -26.58 -15.27
CA VAL A 18 -7.64 -25.46 -15.13
C VAL A 18 -7.86 -24.50 -16.30
N ARG A 19 -8.26 -23.26 -15.98
CA ARG A 19 -8.47 -22.18 -16.95
C ARG A 19 -7.21 -21.36 -17.16
N TRP A 20 -6.41 -21.20 -16.10
CA TRP A 20 -5.14 -20.47 -16.17
C TRP A 20 -4.17 -20.93 -15.09
N ALA A 21 -2.88 -20.86 -15.39
CA ALA A 21 -1.81 -21.13 -14.45
C ALA A 21 -0.69 -20.10 -14.63
N GLY A 22 -0.12 -19.66 -13.52
CA GLY A 22 0.97 -18.69 -13.51
C GLY A 22 1.89 -18.88 -12.32
N ALA A 23 3.06 -18.26 -12.41
CA ALA A 23 4.04 -18.26 -11.34
C ALA A 23 4.58 -16.85 -11.14
N SER A 24 5.04 -16.57 -9.93
CA SER A 24 5.65 -15.29 -9.59
C SER A 24 6.95 -15.07 -10.39
N ARG A 25 7.00 -14.01 -11.20
CA ARG A 25 8.18 -13.65 -12.01
C ARG A 25 9.31 -13.00 -11.21
N ALA A 26 8.96 -12.23 -10.19
CA ALA A 26 9.93 -11.50 -9.37
C ALA A 26 9.84 -11.91 -7.90
N ARG A 27 10.93 -11.73 -7.13
CA ARG A 27 10.82 -11.74 -5.67
C ARG A 27 9.87 -10.62 -5.26
N ALA A 28 9.00 -10.92 -4.28
CA ALA A 28 7.97 -10.04 -3.79
C ALA A 28 8.46 -8.58 -3.62
N ARG A 29 7.56 -7.63 -3.96
CA ARG A 29 7.68 -6.16 -3.94
C ARG A 29 8.26 -5.51 -2.66
N SER A 30 8.52 -6.29 -1.61
CA SER A 30 9.05 -5.89 -0.30
C SER A 30 10.37 -5.12 -0.34
N GLU A 31 11.08 -5.05 -1.48
CA GLU A 31 12.43 -4.49 -1.51
C GLU A 31 12.56 -3.02 -1.12
N ARG A 32 11.56 -2.15 -1.39
CA ARG A 32 11.72 -0.70 -1.13
C ARG A 32 11.56 -0.36 0.35
N SER A 33 10.50 -0.83 0.99
CA SER A 33 10.25 -0.61 2.41
C SER A 33 11.34 -1.26 3.26
N LEU A 34 11.76 -2.48 2.90
CA LEU A 34 12.88 -3.15 3.56
C LEU A 34 14.18 -2.36 3.42
N ARG A 35 14.53 -1.88 2.21
CA ARG A 35 15.74 -1.06 2.01
C ARG A 35 15.73 0.20 2.85
N LEU A 36 14.60 0.90 2.93
CA LEU A 36 14.47 2.10 3.76
C LEU A 36 14.57 1.78 5.25
N ALA A 37 13.95 0.68 5.71
CA ALA A 37 14.05 0.24 7.10
C ALA A 37 15.50 -0.15 7.45
N LEU A 38 16.20 -0.88 6.59
CA LEU A 38 17.60 -1.24 6.79
C LEU A 38 18.52 -0.03 6.80
N LEU A 39 18.31 0.94 5.90
CA LEU A 39 19.04 2.19 5.90
C LEU A 39 18.82 2.97 7.20
N PHE A 40 17.57 3.07 7.66
CA PHE A 40 17.23 3.74 8.91
C PHE A 40 17.92 3.08 10.12
N LEU A 41 17.87 1.75 10.22
CA LEU A 41 18.52 0.99 11.29
C LEU A 41 20.05 1.16 11.24
N PHE A 42 20.63 1.10 10.04
CA PHE A 42 22.06 1.32 9.85
C PHE A 42 22.50 2.71 10.31
N VAL A 43 21.83 3.78 9.87
CA VAL A 43 22.19 5.15 10.27
C VAL A 43 22.02 5.33 11.78
N THR A 44 20.95 4.81 12.37
CA THR A 44 20.72 4.90 13.83
C THR A 44 21.78 4.12 14.62
N ALA A 45 22.18 2.94 14.14
CA ALA A 45 23.26 2.16 14.75
C ALA A 45 24.61 2.89 14.68
N ASN A 46 24.91 3.55 13.54
CA ASN A 46 26.12 4.35 13.39
C ASN A 46 26.13 5.55 14.33
N VAL A 47 25.00 6.26 14.48
CA VAL A 47 24.86 7.37 15.44
C VAL A 47 25.15 6.89 16.87
N ALA A 48 24.51 5.80 17.29
CA ALA A 48 24.74 5.23 18.62
C ALA A 48 26.20 4.80 18.83
N PHE A 49 26.81 4.17 17.82
CA PHE A 49 28.22 3.78 17.87
C PHE A 49 29.16 4.99 17.99
N LEU A 50 28.92 6.07 17.24
CA LEU A 50 29.70 7.30 17.34
C LEU A 50 29.61 7.94 18.73
N PHE A 51 28.42 8.00 19.34
CA PHE A 51 28.26 8.46 20.72
C PHE A 51 29.00 7.58 21.72
N SER A 52 29.01 6.26 21.54
CA SER A 52 29.82 5.36 22.35
C SER A 52 31.32 5.67 22.24
N LEU A 53 31.82 5.94 21.04
CA LEU A 53 33.23 6.30 20.82
C LEU A 53 33.59 7.64 21.45
N VAL A 54 32.68 8.63 21.40
CA VAL A 54 32.87 9.91 22.08
C VAL A 54 33.05 9.69 23.59
N LEU A 55 32.16 8.94 24.24
CA LEU A 55 32.26 8.67 25.68
C LEU A 55 33.55 7.92 26.05
N VAL A 56 33.96 6.93 25.24
CA VAL A 56 35.24 6.24 25.43
C VAL A 56 36.42 7.20 25.29
N SER A 57 36.40 8.07 24.28
CA SER A 57 37.49 9.03 24.03
C SER A 57 37.63 10.09 25.13
N LEU A 58 36.52 10.40 25.81
CA LEU A 58 36.48 11.33 26.93
C LEU A 58 36.77 10.66 28.28
N GLY A 59 36.84 9.33 28.33
CA GLY A 59 37.01 8.58 29.59
C GLY A 59 35.77 8.59 30.50
N GLU A 60 34.61 8.97 29.95
CA GLU A 60 33.37 9.07 30.72
C GLU A 60 32.71 7.69 30.92
N PRO A 61 32.16 7.41 32.10
CA PRO A 61 31.36 6.20 32.31
C PRO A 61 30.07 6.24 31.48
N GLY A 62 29.57 5.07 31.08
CA GLY A 62 28.29 4.94 30.36
C GLY A 62 28.40 4.66 28.85
N SER A 63 29.60 4.45 28.31
CA SER A 63 29.78 4.06 26.90
C SER A 63 29.10 2.73 26.51
N ALA A 64 28.82 1.86 27.48
CA ALA A 64 28.18 0.57 27.26
C ALA A 64 26.73 0.68 26.76
N GLU A 65 25.99 1.72 27.18
CA GLU A 65 24.59 1.92 26.78
C GLU A 65 24.44 2.18 25.28
N PRO A 66 25.07 3.22 24.69
CA PRO A 66 24.97 3.47 23.25
C PRO A 66 25.59 2.33 22.41
N LEU A 67 26.62 1.66 22.93
CA LEU A 67 27.18 0.47 22.27
C LEU A 67 26.17 -0.69 22.20
N SER A 68 25.47 -0.96 23.30
CA SER A 68 24.45 -2.02 23.35
C SER A 68 23.29 -1.75 22.37
N LEU A 69 22.88 -0.48 22.24
CA LEU A 69 21.89 -0.05 21.26
C LEU A 69 22.38 -0.26 19.82
N ALA A 70 23.63 0.11 19.51
CA ALA A 70 24.22 -0.10 18.19
C ALA A 70 24.25 -1.60 17.81
N VAL A 71 24.63 -2.47 18.76
CA VAL A 71 24.62 -3.93 18.58
C VAL A 71 23.20 -4.43 18.34
N LEU A 72 22.23 -4.02 19.17
CA LEU A 72 20.83 -4.42 19.04
C LEU A 72 20.25 -4.06 17.68
N LEU A 73 20.47 -2.82 17.21
CA LEU A 73 19.99 -2.35 15.92
C LEU A 73 20.62 -3.12 14.74
N THR A 74 21.90 -3.48 14.86
CA THR A 74 22.62 -4.28 13.86
C THR A 74 22.06 -5.71 13.81
N VAL A 75 21.82 -6.34 14.96
CA VAL A 75 21.18 -7.66 15.06
C VAL A 75 19.77 -7.63 14.47
N LEU A 76 18.98 -6.59 14.76
CA LEU A 76 17.64 -6.43 14.23
C LEU A 76 17.64 -6.25 12.71
N ALA A 77 18.59 -5.48 12.16
CA ALA A 77 18.77 -5.36 10.71
C ALA A 77 19.12 -6.71 10.06
N GLY A 78 20.03 -7.48 10.65
CA GLY A 78 20.34 -8.84 10.21
C GLY A 78 19.13 -9.78 10.26
N GLY A 79 18.34 -9.69 11.34
CA GLY A 79 17.08 -10.43 11.50
C GLY A 79 16.06 -10.09 10.42
N LEU A 80 15.90 -8.82 10.06
CA LEU A 80 15.01 -8.40 8.97
C LEU A 80 15.45 -8.94 7.60
N VAL A 81 16.76 -8.97 7.32
CA VAL A 81 17.29 -9.55 6.08
C VAL A 81 17.03 -11.05 6.04
N ALA A 82 17.32 -11.76 7.13
CA ALA A 82 17.10 -13.20 7.24
C ALA A 82 15.60 -13.53 7.12
N MET A 83 14.74 -12.79 7.80
CA MET A 83 13.28 -12.93 7.73
C MET A 83 12.78 -12.67 6.30
N ASN A 84 13.21 -11.62 5.63
CA ASN A 84 12.79 -11.35 4.26
C ASN A 84 13.27 -12.44 3.29
N ARG A 85 14.51 -12.92 3.44
CA ARG A 85 15.04 -14.03 2.65
C ARG A 85 14.23 -15.31 2.87
N PHE A 86 13.85 -15.57 4.12
CA PHE A 86 12.99 -16.68 4.48
C PHE A 86 11.60 -16.51 3.86
N LEU A 87 10.95 -15.36 3.96
CA LEU A 87 9.59 -15.16 3.43
C LEU A 87 9.52 -15.07 1.89
N SER A 88 10.62 -14.73 1.22
CA SER A 88 10.70 -14.53 -0.22
C SER A 88 10.69 -15.85 -1.00
N HIS A 89 9.52 -16.48 -1.14
CA HIS A 89 9.31 -17.66 -1.99
C HIS A 89 8.45 -17.34 -3.20
N ARG A 90 8.75 -17.98 -4.33
CA ARG A 90 7.92 -17.89 -5.53
C ARG A 90 6.57 -18.53 -5.23
N GLY A 91 5.51 -17.76 -5.41
CA GLY A 91 4.15 -18.26 -5.41
C GLY A 91 3.83 -18.88 -6.77
N GLU A 92 3.08 -19.97 -6.74
CA GLU A 92 2.46 -20.55 -7.92
C GLU A 92 0.94 -20.41 -7.80
N TYR A 93 0.28 -20.15 -8.91
CA TYR A 93 -1.10 -19.71 -8.96
C TYR A 93 -1.84 -20.52 -10.01
N VAL A 94 -3.03 -21.00 -9.65
CA VAL A 94 -3.91 -21.76 -10.55
C VAL A 94 -5.32 -21.21 -10.41
N VAL A 95 -5.95 -20.92 -11.54
CA VAL A 95 -7.36 -20.54 -11.63
C VAL A 95 -8.09 -21.68 -12.33
N THR A 96 -9.09 -22.24 -11.65
CA THR A 96 -9.98 -23.25 -12.21
C THR A 96 -11.33 -22.65 -12.60
N ASP A 97 -12.21 -23.47 -13.14
CA ASP A 97 -13.62 -23.13 -13.39
C ASP A 97 -14.36 -22.68 -12.11
N ARG A 98 -13.98 -23.21 -10.94
CA ARG A 98 -14.67 -22.97 -9.66
C ARG A 98 -13.86 -22.15 -8.66
N ARG A 99 -12.54 -22.31 -8.63
CA ARG A 99 -11.69 -21.85 -7.52
C ARG A 99 -10.44 -21.14 -8.01
N VAL A 100 -9.98 -20.23 -7.17
CA VAL A 100 -8.70 -19.56 -7.31
C VAL A 100 -7.76 -20.07 -6.22
N ILE A 101 -6.61 -20.60 -6.63
CA ILE A 101 -5.69 -21.33 -5.74
C ILE A 101 -4.31 -20.69 -5.77
N VAL A 102 -3.76 -20.44 -4.59
CA VAL A 102 -2.40 -19.94 -4.38
C VAL A 102 -1.60 -20.96 -3.57
N ARG A 103 -0.45 -21.33 -4.10
CA ARG A 103 0.52 -22.21 -3.44
C ARG A 103 1.76 -21.43 -3.06
N ARG A 104 2.14 -21.48 -1.78
CA ARG A 104 3.35 -20.87 -1.23
C ARG A 104 3.96 -21.76 -0.14
N ARG A 105 5.22 -22.20 -0.33
CA ARG A 105 5.98 -22.98 0.67
C ARG A 105 5.19 -24.15 1.29
N GLY A 106 4.45 -24.90 0.47
CA GLY A 106 3.61 -26.02 0.92
C GLY A 106 2.25 -25.63 1.52
N SER A 107 2.01 -24.35 1.80
CA SER A 107 0.66 -23.85 2.08
C SER A 107 -0.13 -23.68 0.78
N VAL A 108 -1.36 -24.16 0.77
CA VAL A 108 -2.30 -24.03 -0.36
C VAL A 108 -3.52 -23.30 0.18
N HIS A 109 -3.80 -22.13 -0.38
CA HIS A 109 -4.99 -21.34 -0.07
C HIS A 109 -5.89 -21.33 -1.30
N ALA A 110 -7.15 -21.68 -1.11
CA ALA A 110 -8.15 -21.69 -2.17
C ALA A 110 -9.32 -20.81 -1.77
N VAL A 111 -9.91 -20.14 -2.77
CA VAL A 111 -11.10 -19.29 -2.64
C VAL A 111 -12.03 -19.60 -3.81
N ASP A 112 -13.34 -19.67 -3.56
CA ASP A 112 -14.31 -19.87 -4.62
C ASP A 112 -14.44 -18.61 -5.48
N ARG A 113 -14.52 -18.79 -6.79
CA ARG A 113 -14.48 -17.72 -7.78
C ARG A 113 -15.62 -16.72 -7.60
N GLY A 114 -16.83 -17.19 -7.29
CA GLY A 114 -18.01 -16.35 -7.04
C GLY A 114 -17.96 -15.56 -5.72
N THR A 115 -17.12 -15.97 -4.76
CA THR A 115 -17.04 -15.26 -3.46
C THR A 115 -16.19 -14.00 -3.51
N VAL A 116 -15.43 -13.79 -4.60
CA VAL A 116 -14.55 -12.62 -4.76
C VAL A 116 -15.40 -11.36 -4.88
N THR A 117 -15.25 -10.46 -3.91
CA THR A 117 -16.04 -9.24 -3.80
C THR A 117 -15.45 -8.10 -4.63
N PHE A 118 -14.12 -7.96 -4.59
CA PHE A 118 -13.39 -7.02 -5.44
C PHE A 118 -11.95 -7.47 -5.63
N ALA A 119 -11.31 -6.92 -6.65
CA ALA A 119 -9.91 -7.16 -6.95
C ALA A 119 -9.11 -5.86 -6.93
N ARG A 120 -7.84 -5.94 -6.58
CA ARG A 120 -6.88 -4.85 -6.72
C ARG A 120 -5.67 -5.31 -7.51
N ILE A 121 -5.21 -4.45 -8.41
CA ILE A 121 -3.96 -4.65 -9.13
C ILE A 121 -2.99 -3.59 -8.65
N VAL A 122 -1.83 -4.01 -8.16
CA VAL A 122 -0.75 -3.11 -7.79
C VAL A 122 0.43 -3.34 -8.73
N TRP A 123 0.53 -2.51 -9.76
CA TRP A 123 1.58 -2.59 -10.77
C TRP A 123 2.97 -2.40 -10.20
N HIS A 124 3.93 -3.17 -10.70
CA HIS A 124 5.33 -3.05 -10.33
C HIS A 124 5.88 -1.72 -10.87
N PRO A 125 6.62 -0.94 -10.07
CA PRO A 125 7.00 0.41 -10.47
C PRO A 125 8.10 0.48 -11.54
N LYS A 126 8.79 -0.63 -11.83
CA LYS A 126 9.94 -0.68 -12.75
C LYS A 126 9.81 -1.70 -13.89
N ILE A 127 8.95 -2.70 -13.74
CA ILE A 127 8.85 -3.82 -14.68
C ILE A 127 7.48 -3.66 -15.34
N PRO A 128 7.40 -3.39 -16.66
CA PRO A 128 6.13 -3.27 -17.35
C PRO A 128 5.38 -4.60 -17.29
N ASN A 129 4.06 -4.55 -17.36
CA ASN A 129 3.15 -5.71 -17.40
C ASN A 129 3.25 -6.67 -16.20
N VAL A 130 3.98 -6.33 -15.14
CA VAL A 130 4.07 -7.14 -13.92
C VAL A 130 3.39 -6.41 -12.77
N GLY A 131 2.57 -7.12 -12.02
CA GLY A 131 1.87 -6.55 -10.87
C GLY A 131 1.47 -7.59 -9.83
N ASP A 132 1.06 -7.09 -8.67
CA ASP A 132 0.44 -7.92 -7.64
C ASP A 132 -1.08 -7.88 -7.84
N LEU A 133 -1.72 -9.04 -7.97
CA LEU A 133 -3.18 -9.16 -8.02
C LEU A 133 -3.69 -9.59 -6.65
N GLU A 134 -4.47 -8.74 -5.99
CA GLU A 134 -5.13 -9.03 -4.72
C GLU A 134 -6.61 -9.30 -4.96
N LEU A 135 -7.06 -10.52 -4.69
CA LEU A 135 -8.48 -10.87 -4.66
C LEU A 135 -8.95 -10.78 -3.21
N VAL A 136 -10.00 -10.00 -2.97
CA VAL A 136 -10.54 -9.81 -1.63
C VAL A 136 -11.94 -10.39 -1.55
N VAL A 137 -12.12 -11.25 -0.56
CA VAL A 137 -13.41 -11.81 -0.17
C VAL A 137 -13.84 -11.11 1.11
N ALA A 138 -14.99 -10.47 1.03
CA ALA A 138 -15.69 -9.98 2.20
C ALA A 138 -16.33 -11.16 2.93
N VAL A 139 -15.90 -11.38 4.17
CA VAL A 139 -16.48 -12.42 5.03
C VAL A 139 -17.65 -11.83 5.82
N PRO A 140 -18.73 -12.59 6.04
CA PRO A 140 -19.88 -12.14 6.80
C PRO A 140 -19.57 -11.56 8.18
N ILE A 141 -20.46 -10.65 8.58
CA ILE A 141 -20.45 -9.86 9.80
C ILE A 141 -20.22 -10.78 11.00
N GLY A 142 -19.03 -10.73 11.57
CA GLY A 142 -18.69 -11.25 12.89
C GLY A 142 -17.99 -10.17 13.70
N PRO A 143 -17.80 -10.35 15.02
CA PRO A 143 -17.12 -9.36 15.87
C PRO A 143 -15.71 -9.03 15.39
N LEU A 144 -15.13 -9.89 14.56
CA LEU A 144 -13.87 -9.72 13.86
C LEU A 144 -14.18 -9.57 12.37
N ARG A 145 -14.27 -8.34 11.86
CA ARG A 145 -14.40 -7.99 10.43
C ARG A 145 -13.22 -8.57 9.61
N ARG A 146 -13.20 -9.88 9.40
CA ARG A 146 -12.06 -10.59 8.81
C ARG A 146 -12.18 -10.56 7.30
N THR A 147 -11.39 -9.75 6.61
CA THR A 147 -11.27 -9.84 5.15
C THR A 147 -10.33 -11.00 4.81
N GLN A 148 -10.77 -11.95 3.99
CA GLN A 148 -9.86 -12.94 3.40
C GLN A 148 -9.26 -12.33 2.14
N ARG A 149 -7.93 -12.29 2.07
CA ARG A 149 -7.18 -11.73 0.94
C ARG A 149 -6.30 -12.81 0.36
N LEU A 150 -6.43 -13.02 -0.95
CA LEU A 150 -5.63 -13.93 -1.72
C LEU A 150 -4.77 -13.10 -2.68
N VAL A 151 -3.44 -13.27 -2.64
CA VAL A 151 -2.52 -12.40 -3.38
C VAL A 151 -1.70 -13.22 -4.35
N PHE A 152 -1.74 -12.83 -5.62
CA PHE A 152 -0.77 -13.25 -6.60
C PHE A 152 0.34 -12.20 -6.66
N GLU A 153 1.52 -12.56 -6.18
CA GLU A 153 2.69 -11.68 -6.18
C GLU A 153 3.45 -11.75 -7.51
N ALA A 154 3.75 -10.57 -8.05
CA ALA A 154 4.54 -10.35 -9.26
C ALA A 154 4.13 -11.28 -10.43
N VAL A 155 2.85 -11.27 -10.74
CA VAL A 155 2.28 -11.97 -11.90
C VAL A 155 2.45 -11.11 -13.15
N GLU A 156 2.73 -11.77 -14.27
CA GLU A 156 2.69 -11.18 -15.60
C GLU A 156 1.24 -11.05 -16.06
N ASP A 157 0.88 -9.88 -16.57
CA ASP A 157 -0.47 -9.52 -17.04
C ASP A 157 -1.56 -9.82 -15.97
N PRO A 158 -1.52 -9.13 -14.80
CA PRO A 158 -2.47 -9.35 -13.70
C PRO A 158 -3.93 -9.06 -14.10
N ASP A 159 -4.14 -8.23 -15.10
CA ASP A 159 -5.39 -7.92 -15.78
C ASP A 159 -5.96 -9.14 -16.53
N VAL A 160 -5.14 -9.91 -17.23
CA VAL A 160 -5.54 -11.17 -17.86
C VAL A 160 -5.91 -12.19 -16.78
N ALA A 161 -5.09 -12.32 -15.75
CA ALA A 161 -5.39 -13.21 -14.62
C ALA A 161 -6.70 -12.81 -13.93
N LEU A 162 -6.99 -11.52 -13.78
CA LEU A 162 -8.24 -11.01 -13.23
C LEU A 162 -9.44 -11.33 -14.13
N ALA A 163 -9.33 -11.12 -15.44
CA ALA A 163 -10.39 -11.45 -16.39
C ALA A 163 -10.76 -12.94 -16.33
N VAL A 164 -9.75 -13.84 -16.28
CA VAL A 164 -9.98 -15.28 -16.11
C VAL A 164 -10.60 -15.59 -14.75
N CYS A 165 -10.15 -14.95 -13.67
CA CYS A 165 -10.76 -15.08 -12.35
C CYS A 165 -12.23 -14.65 -12.35
N ARG A 166 -12.66 -13.74 -13.23
CA ARG A 166 -14.07 -13.35 -13.35
C ARG A 166 -14.85 -14.18 -14.36
N GLY A 167 -14.16 -14.89 -15.25
CA GLY A 167 -14.80 -15.54 -16.40
C GLY A 167 -15.20 -14.56 -17.50
N ALA A 168 -14.63 -13.35 -17.48
CA ALA A 168 -14.82 -12.36 -18.52
C ALA A 168 -13.93 -12.68 -19.73
N THR A 169 -14.25 -12.07 -20.86
CA THR A 169 -13.40 -12.12 -22.05
C THR A 169 -12.04 -11.47 -21.73
N VAL A 170 -10.97 -12.15 -22.14
CA VAL A 170 -9.61 -11.65 -21.92
C VAL A 170 -9.43 -10.36 -22.73
N PRO A 171 -8.88 -9.28 -22.14
CA PRO A 171 -8.61 -8.05 -22.87
C PRO A 171 -7.78 -8.33 -24.13
N SER A 172 -8.10 -7.67 -25.23
CA SER A 172 -7.49 -7.94 -26.54
C SER A 172 -5.99 -7.64 -26.59
N ARG A 173 -5.44 -6.90 -25.62
CA ARG A 173 -4.02 -6.56 -25.52
C ARG A 173 -3.53 -6.70 -24.07
N PRO A 174 -2.39 -7.37 -23.81
CA PRO A 174 -1.76 -7.37 -22.48
C PRO A 174 -1.43 -5.93 -22.08
N SER A 175 -1.96 -5.49 -20.94
CA SER A 175 -1.89 -4.08 -20.58
C SER A 175 -0.66 -3.74 -19.77
N ASP A 176 -0.02 -2.63 -20.15
CA ASP A 176 0.98 -1.98 -19.32
C ASP A 176 0.30 -1.01 -18.37
N ARG A 177 0.98 -0.68 -17.28
CA ARG A 177 0.59 0.37 -16.32
C ARG A 177 0.24 1.71 -16.99
N TYR A 178 0.86 2.00 -18.14
CA TYR A 178 0.68 3.26 -18.86
C TYR A 178 -0.49 3.26 -19.83
N ALA A 179 -1.11 2.10 -20.09
CA ALA A 179 -2.31 2.05 -20.91
C ALA A 179 -3.47 2.75 -20.20
N ASP A 180 -4.31 3.43 -20.98
CA ASP A 180 -5.50 4.06 -20.44
C ASP A 180 -6.51 3.00 -19.97
N LEU A 181 -7.27 3.32 -18.91
CA LEU A 181 -8.25 2.38 -18.36
C LEU A 181 -9.27 1.94 -19.42
N VAL A 182 -9.65 2.87 -20.30
CA VAL A 182 -10.63 2.63 -21.37
C VAL A 182 -10.11 1.61 -22.38
N GLU A 183 -8.81 1.60 -22.68
CA GLU A 183 -8.19 0.65 -23.61
C GLU A 183 -8.12 -0.78 -23.04
N ARG A 184 -8.37 -0.94 -21.73
CA ARG A 184 -8.29 -2.21 -20.99
C ARG A 184 -9.67 -2.81 -20.69
N LEU A 185 -10.73 -2.14 -21.13
CA LEU A 185 -12.08 -2.65 -21.02
C LEU A 185 -12.27 -3.86 -21.93
N SER A 186 -13.22 -4.74 -21.58
CA SER A 186 -13.64 -5.78 -22.52
C SER A 186 -14.25 -5.12 -23.77
N PRO A 187 -14.17 -5.75 -24.96
CA PRO A 187 -14.69 -5.16 -26.20
C PRO A 187 -16.17 -4.75 -26.14
N ASP A 188 -16.95 -5.42 -25.30
CA ASP A 188 -18.40 -5.21 -25.14
C ASP A 188 -18.75 -4.24 -23.99
N GLU A 189 -17.76 -3.77 -23.24
CA GLU A 189 -17.96 -2.95 -22.04
C GLU A 189 -17.95 -1.45 -22.37
N VAL A 190 -19.04 -0.77 -22.02
CA VAL A 190 -19.24 0.65 -22.34
C VAL A 190 -19.00 1.51 -21.09
N VAL A 191 -18.32 2.64 -21.27
CA VAL A 191 -18.12 3.63 -20.20
C VAL A 191 -19.40 4.44 -20.01
N GLU A 192 -19.99 4.37 -18.82
CA GLU A 192 -21.18 5.14 -18.45
C GLU A 192 -20.82 6.47 -17.78
N TRP A 193 -19.75 6.48 -16.98
CA TRP A 193 -19.30 7.69 -16.29
C TRP A 193 -17.79 7.65 -15.99
N GLY A 194 -17.14 8.81 -16.10
CA GLY A 194 -15.75 9.00 -15.73
C GLY A 194 -15.57 10.27 -14.91
N GLY A 195 -14.69 10.23 -13.91
CA GLY A 195 -14.45 11.39 -13.06
C GLY A 195 -13.18 11.31 -12.22
N HIS A 196 -12.97 12.34 -11.40
CA HIS A 196 -11.82 12.47 -10.52
C HIS A 196 -12.26 13.09 -9.19
N PRO A 197 -11.51 12.89 -8.08
CA PRO A 197 -11.83 13.55 -6.83
C PRO A 197 -11.69 15.07 -7.00
N GLN A 198 -12.65 15.83 -6.47
CA GLN A 198 -12.73 17.27 -6.70
C GLN A 198 -12.23 18.09 -5.50
N GLY A 199 -11.94 17.48 -4.34
CA GLY A 199 -11.70 18.16 -3.06
C GLY A 199 -10.24 18.47 -2.72
N LEU A 200 -9.94 18.45 -1.41
CA LEU A 200 -8.62 18.78 -0.86
C LEU A 200 -7.57 17.69 -1.10
N LEU A 201 -8.01 16.49 -1.51
CA LEU A 201 -7.16 15.34 -1.83
C LEU A 201 -6.33 14.83 -0.64
N LEU A 202 -6.73 15.21 0.58
CA LEU A 202 -6.05 14.94 1.84
C LEU A 202 -7.02 14.23 2.78
N GLY A 203 -6.61 13.08 3.30
CA GLY A 203 -7.28 12.43 4.42
C GLY A 203 -6.66 12.85 5.75
N TRP A 204 -7.33 12.49 6.85
CA TRP A 204 -6.88 12.82 8.20
C TRP A 204 -5.51 12.18 8.53
N ARG A 205 -5.21 10.98 8.01
CA ARG A 205 -3.93 10.29 8.24
C ARG A 205 -2.78 11.03 7.60
N GLU A 206 -3.00 11.54 6.39
CA GLU A 206 -2.04 12.32 5.65
C GLU A 206 -1.77 13.65 6.37
N VAL A 207 -2.82 14.29 6.92
CA VAL A 207 -2.68 15.48 7.79
C VAL A 207 -1.90 15.15 9.07
N ALA A 208 -2.23 14.07 9.76
CA ALA A 208 -1.53 13.65 10.99
C ALA A 208 -0.05 13.31 10.72
N THR A 209 0.23 12.67 9.58
CA THR A 209 1.61 12.34 9.16
C THR A 209 2.39 13.60 8.81
N ALA A 210 1.76 14.56 8.14
CA ALA A 210 2.37 15.86 7.86
C ALA A 210 2.65 16.63 9.15
N LEU A 211 1.70 16.65 10.10
CA LEU A 211 1.86 17.30 11.40
C LEU A 211 3.01 16.68 12.20
N LEU A 212 3.07 15.35 12.27
CA LEU A 212 4.18 14.63 12.90
C LEU A 212 5.52 15.00 12.24
N GLY A 213 5.56 15.11 10.91
CA GLY A 213 6.73 15.57 10.18
C GLY A 213 7.16 16.99 10.55
N VAL A 214 6.22 17.92 10.67
CA VAL A 214 6.48 19.30 11.09
C VAL A 214 7.03 19.36 12.52
N VAL A 215 6.44 18.61 13.45
CA VAL A 215 6.91 18.51 14.83
C VAL A 215 8.34 17.96 14.86
N THR A 216 8.61 16.87 14.15
CA THR A 216 9.97 16.29 14.07
C THR A 216 10.98 17.27 13.48
N LEU A 217 10.61 18.05 12.45
CA LEU A 217 11.46 19.10 11.89
C LEU A 217 11.74 20.22 12.90
N ALA A 218 10.71 20.69 13.60
CA ALA A 218 10.86 21.72 14.63
C ALA A 218 11.81 21.24 15.74
N THR A 219 11.62 20.00 16.22
CA THR A 219 12.54 19.38 17.19
C THR A 219 13.95 19.26 16.65
N SER A 220 14.13 18.91 15.37
CA SER A 220 15.45 18.84 14.73
C SER A 220 16.14 20.20 14.73
N VAL A 221 15.42 21.29 14.44
CA VAL A 221 15.97 22.66 14.47
C VAL A 221 16.35 23.07 15.88
N LEU A 222 15.46 22.84 16.86
CA LEU A 222 15.73 23.14 18.27
C LEU A 222 16.94 22.36 18.80
N TYR A 223 17.03 21.07 18.46
CA TYR A 223 18.18 20.22 18.78
C TYR A 223 19.46 20.78 18.16
N GLY A 224 19.45 21.15 16.88
CA GLY A 224 20.61 21.75 16.20
C GLY A 224 21.08 23.04 16.86
N VAL A 225 20.16 23.96 17.18
CA VAL A 225 20.48 25.21 17.89
C VAL A 225 21.09 24.93 19.26
N HIS A 226 20.48 24.03 20.04
CA HIS A 226 20.97 23.69 21.37
C HIS A 226 22.38 23.08 21.32
N ILE A 227 22.66 22.19 20.37
CA ILE A 227 23.98 21.58 20.26
C ILE A 227 25.03 22.57 19.77
N VAL A 228 24.71 23.48 18.85
CA VAL A 228 25.66 24.54 18.44
C VAL A 228 26.05 25.41 19.63
N LEU A 229 25.08 25.77 20.48
CA LEU A 229 25.36 26.52 21.71
C LEU A 229 26.27 25.72 22.66
N LEU A 230 25.97 24.44 22.89
CA LEU A 230 26.80 23.56 23.73
C LEU A 230 28.21 23.36 23.16
N LEU A 231 28.36 23.25 21.84
CA LEU A 231 29.67 23.14 21.19
C LEU A 231 30.51 24.40 21.39
N MET A 232 29.88 25.58 21.27
CA MET A 232 30.57 26.85 21.58
C MET A 232 30.97 26.93 23.05
N GLU A 233 30.11 26.50 23.96
CA GLU A 233 30.45 26.43 25.39
C GLU A 233 31.61 25.44 25.67
N LEU A 234 31.60 24.26 25.06
CA LEU A 234 32.67 23.26 25.20
C LEU A 234 34.01 23.74 24.64
N GLU A 235 33.99 24.53 23.55
CA GLU A 235 35.18 25.20 23.02
C GLU A 235 35.73 26.21 24.03
N THR A 236 34.86 27.01 24.66
CA THR A 236 35.29 27.95 25.72
C THR A 236 35.77 27.25 26.99
N MET A 237 35.31 26.03 27.26
CA MET A 237 35.73 25.20 28.40
C MET A 237 37.02 24.39 28.15
N GLY A 238 37.66 24.55 26.99
CA GLY A 238 38.99 24.01 26.72
C GLY A 238 39.02 22.67 25.98
N LEU A 239 37.91 22.22 25.39
CA LEU A 239 37.96 21.10 24.45
C LEU A 239 38.75 21.56 23.20
N SER A 240 39.92 20.97 22.96
CA SER A 240 40.78 21.38 21.86
C SER A 240 40.03 21.32 20.52
N PRO A 241 39.87 22.46 19.84
CA PRO A 241 39.32 22.50 18.49
C PRO A 241 40.13 21.55 17.61
N PHE A 242 39.46 20.73 16.79
CA PHE A 242 40.08 19.74 15.89
C PHE A 242 40.67 18.48 16.55
N SER A 243 40.43 18.23 17.84
CA SER A 243 40.73 16.92 18.43
C SER A 243 39.88 15.80 17.81
N ALA A 244 40.34 14.54 17.93
CA ALA A 244 39.56 13.39 17.45
C ALA A 244 38.18 13.29 18.12
N ALA A 245 38.09 13.61 19.41
CA ALA A 245 36.84 13.66 20.17
C ALA A 245 35.89 14.75 19.64
N TRP A 246 36.43 15.93 19.28
CA TRP A 246 35.64 17.01 18.68
C TRP A 246 35.02 16.59 17.35
N TRP A 247 35.82 15.98 16.45
CA TRP A 247 35.29 15.49 15.18
C TRP A 247 34.25 14.37 15.36
N LEU A 248 34.49 13.41 16.26
CA LEU A 248 33.52 12.37 16.58
C LEU A 248 32.19 12.96 17.09
N LEU A 249 32.25 13.97 17.95
CA LEU A 249 31.06 14.67 18.45
C LEU A 249 30.32 15.41 17.33
N VAL A 250 31.04 16.17 16.49
CA VAL A 250 30.47 16.88 15.34
C VAL A 250 29.80 15.89 14.37
N PHE A 251 30.43 14.76 14.07
CA PHE A 251 29.84 13.74 13.20
C PHE A 251 28.63 13.04 13.85
N ALA A 252 28.68 12.73 15.14
CA ALA A 252 27.57 12.10 15.87
C ALA A 252 26.33 13.00 15.88
N VAL A 253 26.52 14.27 16.26
CA VAL A 253 25.46 15.29 16.30
C VAL A 253 24.96 15.60 14.90
N GLY A 254 25.87 15.85 13.96
CA GLY A 254 25.52 16.18 12.57
C GLY A 254 24.72 15.06 11.91
N SER A 255 25.09 13.80 12.15
CA SER A 255 24.35 12.64 11.66
C SER A 255 22.98 12.51 12.32
N SER A 256 22.87 12.79 13.62
CA SER A 256 21.60 12.78 14.36
C SER A 256 20.64 13.86 13.83
N PHE A 257 21.14 15.09 13.66
CA PHE A 257 20.40 16.20 13.08
C PHE A 257 19.96 15.87 11.65
N ALA A 258 20.88 15.38 10.81
CA ALA A 258 20.56 15.02 9.42
C ALA A 258 19.49 13.92 9.36
N LEU A 259 19.55 12.92 10.24
CA LEU A 259 18.55 11.87 10.33
C LEU A 259 17.18 12.43 10.72
N MET A 260 17.10 13.23 11.79
CA MET A 260 15.84 13.85 12.24
C MET A 260 15.25 14.77 11.18
N ALA A 261 16.07 15.63 10.58
CA ALA A 261 15.65 16.53 9.51
C ALA A 261 15.13 15.76 8.29
N THR A 262 15.84 14.69 7.88
CA THR A 262 15.45 13.86 6.73
C THR A 262 14.15 13.12 7.00
N VAL A 263 13.99 12.53 8.18
CA VAL A 263 12.75 11.83 8.57
C VAL A 263 11.58 12.82 8.61
N GLY A 264 11.75 13.98 9.26
CA GLY A 264 10.74 15.02 9.34
C GLY A 264 10.32 15.53 7.95
N ALA A 265 11.29 15.89 7.10
CA ALA A 265 11.02 16.34 5.73
C ALA A 265 10.32 15.27 4.90
N THR A 266 10.73 14.00 5.04
CA THR A 266 10.10 12.87 4.38
C THR A 266 8.65 12.73 4.81
N LEU A 267 8.35 12.78 6.11
CA LEU A 267 6.97 12.70 6.62
C LEU A 267 6.09 13.84 6.10
N VAL A 268 6.59 15.09 6.11
CA VAL A 268 5.89 16.25 5.52
C VAL A 268 5.62 16.02 4.05
N TRP A 269 6.63 15.59 3.28
CA TRP A 269 6.48 15.30 1.86
C TRP A 269 5.43 14.20 1.59
N TYR A 270 5.45 13.12 2.38
CA TYR A 270 4.51 12.02 2.27
C TYR A 270 3.07 12.45 2.60
N GLY A 271 2.88 13.16 3.71
CA GLY A 271 1.57 13.61 4.16
C GLY A 271 0.96 14.76 3.34
N SER A 272 1.77 15.56 2.65
CA SER A 272 1.28 16.72 1.88
C SER A 272 1.39 16.51 0.37
N VAL A 273 2.61 16.52 -0.16
CA VAL A 273 2.87 16.56 -1.61
C VAL A 273 2.53 15.25 -2.28
N ARG A 274 3.01 14.12 -1.74
CA ARG A 274 2.70 12.79 -2.30
C ARG A 274 1.21 12.49 -2.21
N ALA A 275 0.60 12.76 -1.06
CA ALA A 275 -0.85 12.58 -0.85
C ALA A 275 -1.68 13.32 -1.91
N ARG A 276 -1.42 14.62 -2.10
CA ARG A 276 -2.10 15.44 -3.12
C ARG A 276 -1.82 14.95 -4.54
N ARG A 277 -0.57 14.63 -4.88
CA ARG A 277 -0.20 14.11 -6.20
C ARG A 277 -0.93 12.79 -6.51
N GLN A 278 -1.08 11.91 -5.52
CA GLN A 278 -1.83 10.67 -5.69
C GLN A 278 -3.33 10.94 -5.83
N GLY A 279 -3.90 11.87 -5.07
CA GLY A 279 -5.29 12.28 -5.23
C GLY A 279 -5.58 12.85 -6.62
N ARG A 280 -4.70 13.69 -7.16
CA ARG A 280 -4.85 14.25 -8.52
C ARG A 280 -4.75 13.21 -9.64
N ARG A 281 -4.03 12.11 -9.38
CA ARG A 281 -3.91 10.95 -10.28
C ARG A 281 -4.92 9.86 -9.95
N THR A 282 -5.94 10.19 -9.14
CA THR A 282 -7.03 9.26 -8.89
C THR A 282 -8.07 9.45 -9.98
N GLU A 283 -8.41 8.37 -10.64
CA GLU A 283 -9.42 8.35 -11.69
C GLU A 283 -10.47 7.33 -11.33
N TYR A 284 -11.71 7.70 -11.60
CA TYR A 284 -12.89 6.89 -11.37
C TYR A 284 -13.52 6.58 -12.72
N LEU A 285 -13.84 5.32 -12.94
CA LEU A 285 -14.51 4.86 -14.15
C LEU A 285 -15.64 3.92 -13.76
N VAL A 286 -16.84 4.21 -14.21
CA VAL A 286 -18.02 3.35 -14.06
C VAL A 286 -18.41 2.90 -15.45
N THR A 287 -18.51 1.59 -15.63
CA THR A 287 -18.87 0.95 -16.90
C THR A 287 -20.16 0.17 -16.75
N SER A 288 -20.65 -0.40 -17.86
CA SER A 288 -21.80 -1.30 -17.86
C SER A 288 -21.63 -2.50 -16.92
N GLU A 289 -20.41 -3.03 -16.77
CA GLU A 289 -20.16 -4.26 -16.01
C GLU A 289 -19.47 -4.04 -14.65
N ARG A 290 -18.64 -3.00 -14.50
CA ARG A 290 -17.78 -2.84 -13.33
C ARG A 290 -17.48 -1.38 -12.99
N VAL A 291 -16.95 -1.20 -11.78
CA VAL A 291 -16.40 0.04 -11.28
C VAL A 291 -14.90 -0.12 -11.15
N MET A 292 -14.16 0.82 -11.73
CA MET A 292 -12.71 0.88 -11.64
C MET A 292 -12.26 2.16 -10.95
N ILE A 293 -11.30 2.03 -10.06
CA ILE A 293 -10.64 3.16 -9.40
C ILE A 293 -9.13 3.01 -9.60
N ARG A 294 -8.52 3.94 -10.33
CA ARG A 294 -7.06 3.99 -10.53
C ARG A 294 -6.46 5.06 -9.65
N ARG A 295 -5.35 4.74 -8.97
CA ARG A 295 -4.56 5.69 -8.18
C ARG A 295 -3.07 5.37 -8.34
N GLY A 296 -2.44 6.03 -9.30
CA GLY A 296 -0.99 6.00 -9.52
C GLY A 296 -0.44 4.67 -10.04
N HIS A 297 -0.23 3.68 -9.16
CA HIS A 297 0.22 2.33 -9.52
C HIS A 297 -0.74 1.24 -9.06
N ALA A 298 -1.76 1.63 -8.29
CA ALA A 298 -2.74 0.73 -7.74
C ALA A 298 -4.07 0.99 -8.43
N GLU A 299 -4.79 -0.08 -8.69
CA GLU A 299 -6.10 -0.09 -9.31
C GLU A 299 -7.01 -0.99 -8.51
N LEU A 300 -8.26 -0.60 -8.40
CA LEU A 300 -9.33 -1.41 -7.85
C LEU A 300 -10.30 -1.69 -8.98
N SER A 301 -10.81 -2.91 -9.04
CA SER A 301 -11.93 -3.27 -9.88
C SER A 301 -12.99 -4.01 -9.06
N VAL A 302 -14.23 -3.57 -9.18
CA VAL A 302 -15.40 -4.11 -8.49
C VAL A 302 -16.47 -4.42 -9.53
N ASP A 303 -17.05 -5.62 -9.53
CA ASP A 303 -18.14 -5.95 -10.45
C ASP A 303 -19.44 -5.30 -9.96
N ARG A 304 -20.26 -4.77 -10.88
CA ARG A 304 -21.48 -4.02 -10.52
C ARG A 304 -22.51 -4.89 -9.82
N ASP A 305 -22.61 -6.15 -10.22
CA ASP A 305 -23.50 -7.14 -9.59
C ASP A 305 -23.18 -7.39 -8.10
N ARG A 306 -21.99 -6.99 -7.65
CA ARG A 306 -21.56 -7.10 -6.24
C ARG A 306 -21.92 -5.87 -5.42
N ILE A 307 -22.38 -4.78 -6.03
CA ILE A 307 -22.71 -3.52 -5.36
C ILE A 307 -24.18 -3.55 -4.95
N VAL A 308 -24.45 -3.62 -3.65
CA VAL A 308 -25.83 -3.69 -3.12
C VAL A 308 -26.35 -2.32 -2.69
N ASP A 309 -25.47 -1.48 -2.14
CA ASP A 309 -25.82 -0.13 -1.72
C ASP A 309 -24.62 0.81 -1.76
N VAL A 310 -24.87 2.12 -1.65
CA VAL A 310 -23.87 3.18 -1.61
C VAL A 310 -24.13 4.06 -0.39
N ALA A 311 -23.24 4.00 0.60
CA ALA A 311 -23.32 4.82 1.79
C ALA A 311 -22.58 6.16 1.58
N THR A 312 -23.19 7.26 2.02
CA THR A 312 -22.65 8.60 1.81
C THR A 312 -22.15 9.20 3.13
N THR A 313 -20.90 9.67 3.14
CA THR A 313 -20.30 10.40 4.26
C THR A 313 -19.95 11.81 3.83
N ARG A 314 -20.19 12.82 4.69
CA ARG A 314 -19.83 14.22 4.38
C ARG A 314 -18.31 14.40 4.35
N ALA A 315 -17.84 15.10 3.33
CA ALA A 315 -16.46 15.55 3.17
C ALA A 315 -16.38 17.08 3.30
N PRO A 316 -15.19 17.66 3.54
CA PRO A 316 -15.01 19.11 3.56
C PRO A 316 -15.48 19.78 2.26
N LEU A 317 -15.86 21.06 2.33
CA LEU A 317 -16.28 21.88 1.18
C LEU A 317 -17.57 21.38 0.50
N GLY A 318 -18.52 20.83 1.26
CA GLY A 318 -19.81 20.38 0.73
C GLY A 318 -19.75 19.17 -0.20
N LYS A 319 -18.62 18.45 -0.20
CA LYS A 319 -18.41 17.24 -1.00
C LYS A 319 -18.82 15.99 -0.23
N ALA A 320 -18.89 14.87 -0.94
CA ALA A 320 -19.23 13.58 -0.34
C ALA A 320 -18.15 12.51 -0.60
N HIS A 321 -18.02 11.58 0.34
CA HIS A 321 -17.38 10.29 0.14
C HIS A 321 -18.47 9.23 -0.06
N LEU A 322 -18.40 8.48 -1.16
CA LEU A 322 -19.35 7.41 -1.48
C LEU A 322 -18.67 6.07 -1.21
N HIS A 323 -19.14 5.35 -0.20
CA HIS A 323 -18.64 4.04 0.19
C HIS A 323 -19.49 2.97 -0.49
N LEU A 324 -18.85 2.09 -1.25
CA LEU A 324 -19.54 0.95 -1.85
C LEU A 324 -19.80 -0.11 -0.78
N VAL A 325 -21.06 -0.55 -0.70
CA VAL A 325 -21.49 -1.67 0.13
C VAL A 325 -21.55 -2.89 -0.78
N LEU A 326 -20.66 -3.84 -0.51
CA LEU A 326 -20.46 -4.99 -1.38
C LEU A 326 -20.95 -6.29 -0.73
N GLU A 327 -21.48 -7.20 -1.53
CA GLU A 327 -21.92 -8.55 -1.11
C GLU A 327 -21.09 -9.64 -1.80
N SER A 328 -20.87 -10.77 -1.11
CA SER A 328 -20.26 -11.97 -1.68
C SER A 328 -21.30 -13.07 -1.89
N GLU A 329 -21.24 -13.79 -3.02
CA GLU A 329 -22.08 -14.96 -3.23
C GLU A 329 -21.79 -16.03 -2.17
N GLY A 330 -22.82 -16.47 -1.44
CA GLY A 330 -22.71 -17.53 -0.43
C GLY A 330 -22.29 -17.07 0.97
N GLY A 331 -21.84 -15.83 1.12
CA GLY A 331 -21.60 -15.19 2.42
C GLY A 331 -22.53 -13.99 2.57
N ARG A 332 -23.53 -14.06 3.44
CA ARG A 332 -24.38 -12.90 3.83
C ARG A 332 -23.54 -11.84 4.56
N GLY A 333 -22.65 -11.19 3.82
CA GLY A 333 -21.54 -10.43 4.36
C GLY A 333 -21.35 -9.12 3.63
N LEU A 334 -21.79 -8.05 4.28
CA LEU A 334 -21.58 -6.70 3.81
C LEU A 334 -20.11 -6.32 4.03
N SER A 335 -19.34 -6.20 2.94
CA SER A 335 -18.11 -5.44 2.97
C SER A 335 -18.47 -3.97 3.02
N ALA A 336 -18.63 -3.44 4.22
CA ALA A 336 -18.63 -2.00 4.41
C ALA A 336 -17.21 -1.53 4.19
N SER A 337 -16.94 -1.02 2.98
CA SER A 337 -15.68 -0.46 2.52
C SER A 337 -15.29 0.83 3.29
N GLY A 338 -15.17 0.70 4.61
CA GLY A 338 -15.05 1.82 5.55
C GLY A 338 -16.37 2.53 5.91
N ALA A 339 -17.53 2.13 5.39
CA ALA A 339 -18.81 2.81 5.65
C ALA A 339 -19.22 2.84 7.14
N PHE A 340 -18.76 1.85 7.93
CA PHE A 340 -18.98 1.77 9.38
C PHE A 340 -17.70 2.01 10.19
N ALA A 341 -16.70 2.66 9.59
CA ALA A 341 -15.50 3.09 10.32
C ALA A 341 -15.68 4.54 10.76
N LEU A 342 -15.20 4.88 11.96
CA LEU A 342 -15.21 6.26 12.48
C LEU A 342 -14.46 7.23 11.55
N PHE A 343 -13.55 6.70 10.73
CA PHE A 343 -12.76 7.47 9.79
C PHE A 343 -12.74 6.81 8.41
N ALA A 344 -12.68 7.63 7.36
CA ALA A 344 -12.49 7.15 6.01
C ALA A 344 -11.20 6.29 5.90
N PRO A 345 -11.25 5.18 5.14
CA PRO A 345 -10.11 4.29 5.02
C PRO A 345 -8.90 4.99 4.37
N ALA A 346 -7.70 4.46 4.61
CA ALA A 346 -6.51 4.96 3.93
C ALA A 346 -6.71 4.86 2.42
N ARG A 347 -6.29 5.89 1.67
CA ARG A 347 -6.50 5.93 0.22
C ARG A 347 -5.45 5.12 -0.57
N GLU A 348 -4.30 4.82 0.05
CA GLU A 348 -3.20 4.06 -0.56
C GLU A 348 -3.55 2.63 -1.00
N PRO A 349 -4.32 1.82 -0.22
CA PRO A 349 -4.79 0.52 -0.68
C PRO A 349 -5.93 0.58 -1.72
N VAL A 350 -6.29 1.77 -2.23
CA VAL A 350 -7.41 2.00 -3.15
C VAL A 350 -8.68 1.25 -2.70
N PRO A 351 -9.31 1.70 -1.61
CA PRO A 351 -10.52 1.06 -1.12
C PRO A 351 -11.69 1.31 -2.10
N PRO A 352 -12.73 0.45 -2.09
CA PRO A 352 -14.00 0.68 -2.81
C PRO A 352 -14.77 1.91 -2.28
N VAL A 353 -14.22 3.10 -2.49
CA VAL A 353 -14.74 4.39 -2.04
C VAL A 353 -14.43 5.45 -3.10
N PHE A 354 -15.44 6.19 -3.53
CA PHE A 354 -15.25 7.42 -4.30
C PHE A 354 -15.04 8.58 -3.33
N TYR A 355 -13.92 9.30 -3.48
CA TYR A 355 -13.57 10.38 -2.57
C TYR A 355 -13.91 11.74 -3.18
N GLU A 356 -14.51 12.62 -2.37
CA GLU A 356 -14.63 14.05 -2.68
C GLU A 356 -15.41 14.31 -3.97
N ILE A 357 -16.54 13.61 -4.12
CA ILE A 357 -17.48 13.76 -5.22
C ILE A 357 -18.29 15.05 -5.02
N GLY A 358 -18.50 15.79 -6.10
CA GLY A 358 -19.27 17.03 -6.11
C GLY A 358 -20.75 16.77 -5.88
N PRO A 359 -21.50 17.71 -5.26
CA PRO A 359 -22.90 17.51 -4.90
C PRO A 359 -23.82 17.19 -6.10
N GLY A 360 -23.49 17.70 -7.29
CA GLY A 360 -24.25 17.41 -8.52
C GLY A 360 -24.02 15.99 -9.08
N ASP A 361 -22.89 15.36 -8.76
CA ASP A 361 -22.54 14.04 -9.28
C ASP A 361 -22.98 12.91 -8.35
N VAL A 362 -23.31 13.21 -7.08
CA VAL A 362 -23.63 12.19 -6.06
C VAL A 362 -24.86 11.38 -6.46
N GLU A 363 -25.96 12.05 -6.82
CA GLU A 363 -27.21 11.35 -7.13
C GLU A 363 -27.13 10.61 -8.47
N THR A 364 -26.47 11.22 -9.46
CA THR A 364 -26.16 10.59 -10.75
C THR A 364 -25.37 9.29 -10.56
N LEU A 365 -24.28 9.34 -9.78
CA LEU A 365 -23.48 8.16 -9.47
C LEU A 365 -24.27 7.11 -8.70
N ARG A 366 -25.12 7.53 -7.75
CA ARG A 366 -25.95 6.58 -7.01
C ARG A 366 -26.97 5.87 -7.90
N GLY A 367 -27.62 6.62 -8.81
CA GLY A 367 -28.55 6.07 -9.80
C GLY A 367 -27.86 5.08 -10.72
N LEU A 368 -26.70 5.47 -11.29
CA LEU A 368 -25.87 4.60 -12.11
C LEU A 368 -25.49 3.33 -11.32
N LEU A 369 -24.83 3.45 -10.17
CA LEU A 369 -24.30 2.30 -9.43
C LEU A 369 -25.37 1.28 -9.01
N LEU A 370 -26.58 1.73 -8.69
CA LEU A 370 -27.67 0.85 -8.25
C LEU A 370 -28.59 0.40 -9.38
N GLY A 371 -28.27 0.71 -10.64
CA GLY A 371 -29.11 0.37 -11.79
C GLY A 371 -30.50 1.05 -11.74
N ARG A 372 -30.66 2.07 -10.91
CA ARG A 372 -31.85 2.92 -10.91
C ARG A 372 -31.63 3.95 -12.01
N THR A 373 -32.06 3.61 -13.22
CA THR A 373 -32.40 4.63 -14.20
C THR A 373 -33.27 5.66 -13.49
N LEU A 374 -32.86 6.93 -13.55
CA LEU A 374 -33.71 8.06 -13.18
C LEU A 374 -34.88 8.06 -14.18
N SER A 375 -35.85 7.18 -13.95
CA SER A 375 -37.17 7.25 -14.55
C SER A 375 -37.92 8.33 -13.79
N GLU A 376 -37.98 9.50 -14.43
CA GLU A 376 -39.00 10.55 -14.25
C GLU A 376 -39.04 11.30 -12.91
N GLY A 377 -38.77 12.60 -13.04
CA GLY A 377 -39.06 13.66 -12.08
C GLY A 377 -38.90 15.01 -12.77
#